data_AF-A0A2M9PAW5-F1
#
_entry.id   AF-A0A2M9PAW5-F1
#
_cell.length_a   1.000
_cell.length_b   1.000
_cell.length_c   1.000
_cell.angle_alpha   90.00
_cell.angle_beta   90.00
_cell.angle_gamma   90.00
#
_symmetry.space_group_name_H-M   'P 1'
#
loop_
_entity.id
_entity.type
_entity.pdbx_description
1 polymer ?
#
loop_
_entity_poly.entity_id
_entity_poly.type
_entity_poly.pdbx_seq_one_letter_code
_entity_poly.pdbx_strand_id
1 'polypeptide(L)' 'AGVPLGLSDKFKSEYVRGAGELELVRSGLDDTMRAAYQSMREIWRSRPDVEDLRIAAYLVSIGRVAASYRSKGL' A
#
# COMPACT_ATOMS: atom_id res chain seq x y z
N ALA A 1 -38.42 -1.05 -8.85
CA ALA A 1 -37.87 -0.98 -10.21
C ALA A 1 -36.52 -1.69 -10.20
N GLY A 2 -36.43 -2.83 -10.89
CA GLY A 2 -35.25 -3.71 -10.85
C GLY A 2 -34.11 -3.16 -11.69
N VAL A 3 -32.91 -3.17 -11.13
CA VAL A 3 -31.66 -2.89 -11.84
C VAL A 3 -31.48 -3.93 -12.95
N PRO A 4 -31.07 -3.57 -14.19
CA PRO A 4 -30.87 -4.54 -15.25
C PRO A 4 -29.77 -5.54 -14.86
N LEU A 5 -30.14 -6.81 -14.76
CA LEU A 5 -29.24 -7.94 -14.52
C LEU A 5 -28.41 -8.20 -15.78
N GLY A 6 -27.27 -7.53 -15.89
CA GLY A 6 -26.28 -7.83 -16.92
C GLY A 6 -25.12 -6.86 -16.90
N LEU A 7 -23.89 -7.38 -16.73
CA LEU A 7 -22.67 -6.61 -16.99
C LEU A 7 -22.74 -6.10 -18.44
N SER A 8 -22.52 -4.80 -18.64
CA SER A 8 -22.54 -4.22 -19.99
C SER A 8 -21.47 -4.88 -20.86
N ASP A 9 -21.73 -5.03 -22.16
CA ASP A 9 -20.75 -5.67 -23.06
C ASP A 9 -19.45 -4.88 -23.15
N LYS A 10 -19.50 -3.56 -22.88
CA LYS A 10 -18.32 -2.71 -22.69
C LYS A 10 -17.53 -3.12 -21.44
N PHE A 11 -18.20 -3.32 -20.30
CA PHE A 11 -17.53 -3.77 -19.08
C PHE A 11 -16.90 -5.16 -19.27
N LYS A 12 -17.60 -6.09 -19.95
CA LYS A 12 -17.04 -7.41 -20.25
C LYS A 12 -15.80 -7.31 -21.14
N SER A 13 -15.81 -6.45 -22.17
CA SER A 13 -14.67 -6.32 -23.08
C SER A 13 -13.45 -5.66 -22.42
N GLU A 14 -13.66 -4.64 -21.58
CA GLU A 14 -12.60 -4.01 -20.78
C GLU A 14 -12.06 -4.98 -19.72
N TYR A 15 -12.93 -5.75 -19.06
CA TYR A 15 -12.53 -6.76 -18.07
C TYR A 15 -11.66 -7.87 -18.67
N VAL A 16 -12.00 -8.37 -19.86
CA VAL A 16 -11.23 -9.41 -20.56
C VAL A 16 -9.87 -8.88 -21.06
N ARG A 17 -9.76 -7.58 -21.34
CA ARG A 17 -8.50 -6.96 -21.81
C ARG A 17 -7.44 -6.83 -20.72
N GLY A 18 -7.83 -6.94 -19.45
CA GLY A 18 -6.93 -6.67 -18.32
C GLY A 18 -6.66 -5.17 -18.13
N ALA A 19 -6.03 -4.83 -17.00
CA ALA A 19 -5.64 -3.46 -16.69
C ALA A 19 -4.50 -2.99 -17.61
N GLY A 20 -4.62 -1.77 -18.12
CA GLY A 20 -3.51 -1.12 -18.83
C GLY A 20 -2.38 -0.73 -17.88
N GLU A 21 -1.24 -0.32 -18.44
CA GLU A 21 -0.07 0.10 -17.66
C GLU A 21 -0.41 1.22 -16.66
N LEU A 22 -1.24 2.20 -17.08
CA LEU A 22 -1.62 3.32 -16.22
C LEU A 22 -2.42 2.86 -15.00
N GLU A 23 -3.37 1.95 -15.19
CA GLU A 23 -4.18 1.38 -14.11
C GLU A 23 -3.31 0.56 -13.16
N LEU A 24 -2.37 -0.23 -13.69
CA LEU A 24 -1.44 -1.03 -12.90
C LEU A 24 -0.51 -0.15 -12.06
N VAL A 25 0.07 0.90 -12.64
CA VAL A 25 0.93 1.84 -11.90
C VAL A 25 0.15 2.54 -10.80
N ARG A 26 -1.08 2.99 -11.07
CA ARG A 26 -1.93 3.64 -10.07
C ARG A 26 -2.30 2.70 -8.94
N SER A 27 -2.67 1.46 -9.25
CA SER A 27 -2.98 0.44 -8.23
C SER A 27 -1.77 0.13 -7.36
N GLY A 28 -0.60 -0.07 -7.97
CA GLY A 28 0.64 -0.35 -7.22
C GLY A 28 1.07 0.82 -6.35
N LEU A 29 0.90 2.06 -6.83
CA LEU A 29 1.18 3.26 -6.04
C LEU A 29 0.23 3.36 -4.84
N ASP A 30 -1.07 3.19 -5.05
CA ASP A 30 -2.08 3.26 -3.99
C ASP A 30 -1.83 2.19 -2.91
N ASP A 31 -1.54 0.95 -3.31
CA ASP A 31 -1.20 -0.13 -2.38
C ASP A 31 0.08 0.17 -1.59
N THR A 32 1.13 0.64 -2.27
CA THR A 32 2.41 0.97 -1.63
C THR A 32 2.25 2.12 -0.63
N MET A 33 1.52 3.16 -1.00
CA MET A 33 1.29 4.33 -0.14
C MET A 33 0.44 3.96 1.08
N ARG A 34 -0.59 3.13 0.89
CA ARG A 34 -1.41 2.61 2.00
C ARG A 34 -0.58 1.78 2.97
N ALA A 35 0.23 0.86 2.47
CA ALA A 35 1.08 0.00 3.30
C ALA A 35 2.15 0.80 4.07
N ALA A 36 2.75 1.80 3.43
CA ALA A 36 3.70 2.70 4.07
C ALA A 36 3.05 3.48 5.22
N TYR A 37 1.85 4.05 4.99
CA TYR A 37 1.11 4.75 6.02
C TYR A 37 0.74 3.86 7.21
N GLN A 38 0.23 2.64 6.95
CA GLN A 38 -0.11 1.70 8.02
C GLN A 38 1.10 1.36 8.89
N SER A 39 2.26 1.12 8.27
CA SER A 39 3.52 0.86 8.99
C SER A 39 3.92 2.02 9.91
N MET A 40 3.79 3.27 9.43
CA MET A 40 4.09 4.46 10.24
C MET A 40 3.04 4.66 11.36
N ARG A 41 1.76 4.46 11.05
CA ARG A 41 0.65 4.64 11.99
C ARG A 41 0.72 3.65 13.15
N GLU A 42 1.12 2.42 12.89
CA GLU A 42 1.29 1.40 13.93
C GLU A 42 2.33 1.82 14.97
N ILE A 43 3.50 2.30 14.54
CA ILE A 43 4.54 2.84 15.44
C ILE A 43 4.03 4.07 16.18
N TRP A 44 3.45 5.03 15.45
CA TRP A 44 2.93 6.26 16.04
C TRP A 44 1.86 6.02 17.11
N ARG A 45 1.02 4.98 16.95
CA ARG A 45 -0.05 4.67 17.89
C ARG A 45 0.34 3.71 19.01
N SER A 46 1.40 2.93 18.83
CA SER A 46 1.88 1.98 19.84
C SER A 46 2.89 2.61 20.81
N ARG A 47 3.55 3.71 20.42
CA ARG A 47 4.62 4.33 21.19
C ARG A 47 4.25 5.75 21.64
N PRO A 48 4.10 6.00 22.95
CA PRO A 48 3.74 7.32 23.46
C PRO A 48 4.86 8.37 23.28
N ASP A 49 6.11 7.94 23.06
CA ASP A 49 7.28 8.79 22.83
C ASP A 49 7.43 9.21 21.35
N VAL A 50 6.56 8.74 20.45
CA VAL A 50 6.58 9.10 19.04
C VAL A 50 5.48 10.13 18.79
N GLU A 51 5.87 11.39 18.60
CA GLU A 51 4.91 12.51 18.56
C GLU A 51 4.30 12.73 17.16
N ASP A 52 5.03 12.37 16.11
CA ASP A 52 4.60 12.60 14.73
C ASP A 52 4.92 11.43 13.77
N LEU A 53 4.33 11.49 12.58
CA LEU A 53 4.53 10.50 11.53
C LEU A 53 5.94 10.55 10.93
N ARG A 54 6.66 11.68 11.02
CA ARG A 54 8.02 11.81 10.49
C ARG A 54 8.98 10.95 11.31
N ILE A 55 8.92 11.03 12.64
CA ILE A 55 9.71 10.19 13.56
C ILE A 55 9.32 8.72 13.37
N ALA A 56 8.03 8.41 13.27
CA ALA A 56 7.57 7.06 12.99
C ALA A 56 8.15 6.50 11.67
N ALA A 57 8.20 7.32 10.61
CA ALA A 57 8.79 6.94 9.33
C ALA A 57 10.28 6.60 9.45
N TYR A 58 11.05 7.39 10.20
CA TYR A 58 12.45 7.10 10.46
C TYR A 58 12.63 5.78 11.22
N LEU A 59 11.82 5.52 12.24
CA LEU A 59 11.87 4.27 13.01
C LEU A 59 11.57 3.05 12.13
N VAL A 60 10.53 3.12 11.29
CA VAL A 60 10.21 2.05 10.32
C VAL A 60 11.38 1.82 9.37
N SER A 61 11.95 2.88 8.81
CA SER A 61 13.04 2.80 7.83
C SER A 61 14.32 2.23 8.43
N ILE A 62 14.73 2.72 9.59
CA ILE A 62 15.91 2.23 10.32
C ILE A 62 15.70 0.77 10.71
N GLY A 63 14.52 0.40 11.21
CA GLY A 63 14.20 -0.99 11.54
C GLY A 63 14.33 -1.94 10.35
N ARG A 64 13.83 -1.53 9.18
CA ARG A 64 13.97 -2.29 7.92
C ARG A 64 15.43 -2.45 7.49
N VAL A 65 16.21 -1.37 7.52
CA VAL A 65 17.64 -1.41 7.17
C VAL A 65 18.39 -2.31 8.14
N ALA A 66 18.21 -2.14 9.44
CA ALA A 66 18.84 -2.96 10.46
C ALA A 66 18.49 -4.46 10.33
N ALA A 67 17.23 -4.79 9.99
CA ALA A 67 16.83 -6.16 9.72
C ALA A 67 17.55 -6.75 8.48
N SER A 68 17.76 -5.94 7.44
CA SER A 68 18.53 -6.33 6.25
C SER A 68 20.02 -6.57 6.55
N TYR A 69 20.62 -5.78 7.45
CA TYR A 69 22.00 -6.04 7.91
C TYR A 69 22.07 -7.33 8.74
N ARG A 70 21.15 -7.51 9.70
CA ARG A 70 21.09 -8.74 10.51
C ARG A 70 20.90 -10.00 9.68
N SER A 71 20.07 -9.94 8.63
CA SER A 71 19.87 -11.10 7.74
C SER A 71 21.11 -11.44 6.89
N LYS A 72 22.02 -10.47 6.70
CA LYS A 72 23.33 -10.67 6.07
C LYS A 72 24.41 -11.15 7.05
N GLY A 73 24.11 -11.27 8.34
CA GLY A 73 25.06 -11.69 9.37
C GLY A 73 25.99 -10.59 9.89
N LEU A 74 25.62 -9.32 9.71
CA LEU A 74 26.29 -8.14 10.24
C LEU A 74 25.49 -7.55 11.41
#